data_AF-A0ABC8AG92-F1
#
_entry.id   AF-A0ABC8AG92-F1
#
_cell.length_a   1.000
_cell.length_b   1.000
_cell.length_c   1.000
_cell.angle_alpha   90.00
_cell.angle_beta   90.00
_cell.angle_gamma   90.00
#
_symmetry.space_group_name_H-M   'P 1'
#
loop_
_entity.id
_entity.type
_entity.pdbx_description
1 polymer ?
#
loop_
_entity_poly.entity_id
_entity_poly.type
_entity_poly.pdbx_seq_one_letter_code
_entity_poly.pdbx_strand_id
1 'polypeptide(L)'
;MTEQLNITRGVNNKPVATDLLQQALPLLQGISGEVFIGYPLIATPDGKYSIDATLVSPSTGIVLFDLIEGTDAKDYAERQDDLANKIEARLRLHRELVKGRQ
;
A
#
# COMPACT_ATOMS: atom_id res chain seq x y z
N MET A 1 10.81 -17.05 14.56
CA MET A 1 10.76 -15.57 14.42
C MET A 1 9.29 -15.21 14.50
N THR A 2 8.90 -14.37 15.45
CA THR A 2 7.50 -13.96 15.61
C THR A 2 7.07 -13.21 14.35
N GLU A 3 5.98 -13.62 13.73
CA GLU A 3 5.37 -12.88 12.61
C GLU A 3 4.86 -11.55 13.17
N GLN A 4 5.68 -10.51 13.06
CA GLN A 4 5.35 -9.20 13.61
C GLN A 4 4.98 -8.26 12.47
N LEU A 5 3.77 -7.70 12.58
CA LEU A 5 3.32 -6.58 11.78
C LEU A 5 3.58 -5.30 12.57
N ASN A 6 4.30 -4.37 11.94
CA ASN A 6 4.52 -3.03 12.50
C ASN A 6 3.74 -2.02 11.65
N ILE A 7 2.97 -1.15 12.30
CA ILE A 7 2.12 -0.17 11.62
C ILE A 7 2.66 1.24 11.88
N THR A 8 3.02 1.94 10.81
CA THR A 8 3.41 3.35 10.82
C THR A 8 2.31 4.20 10.21
N ARG A 9 1.80 5.19 10.96
CA ARG A 9 0.69 6.03 10.54
C ARG A 9 1.14 7.40 10.03
N GLY A 10 0.80 7.70 8.77
CA GLY A 10 0.86 9.03 8.16
C GLY A 10 -0.50 9.72 8.09
N VAL A 11 -0.55 10.75 7.25
CA VAL A 11 -1.80 11.48 6.97
C VAL A 11 -2.61 10.70 5.95
N ASN A 12 -3.87 10.38 6.29
CA ASN A 12 -4.83 9.74 5.40
C ASN A 12 -6.21 10.39 5.58
N ASN A 13 -6.95 10.57 4.48
CA ASN A 13 -8.25 11.26 4.47
C ASN A 13 -9.45 10.31 4.60
N LYS A 14 -9.22 9.01 4.80
CA LYS A 14 -10.21 7.93 4.89
C LYS A 14 -10.16 7.25 6.28
N PRO A 15 -10.43 7.98 7.39
CA PRO A 15 -10.14 7.51 8.74
C PRO A 15 -10.88 6.22 9.12
N VAL A 16 -12.14 6.04 8.72
CA VAL A 16 -12.92 4.87 9.14
C VAL A 16 -12.41 3.60 8.45
N ALA A 17 -12.21 3.65 7.13
CA ALA A 17 -11.67 2.53 6.37
C ALA A 17 -10.24 2.19 6.81
N THR A 18 -9.44 3.21 7.12
CA THR A 18 -8.07 3.07 7.63
C THR A 18 -8.04 2.40 9.01
N ASP A 19 -8.93 2.76 9.92
CA ASP A 19 -9.01 2.14 11.24
C ASP A 19 -9.49 0.68 11.16
N LEU A 20 -10.39 0.36 10.21
CA LEU A 20 -10.80 -1.02 9.95
C LEU A 20 -9.65 -1.86 9.41
N LEU A 21 -8.87 -1.34 8.45
CA LEU A 21 -7.69 -2.03 7.92
C LEU A 21 -6.67 -2.34 9.04
N GLN A 22 -6.39 -1.35 9.89
CA GLN A 22 -5.45 -1.52 11.02
C GLN A 22 -5.92 -2.58 12.03
N GLN A 23 -7.23 -2.72 12.23
CA GLN A 23 -7.80 -3.77 13.09
C GLN A 23 -7.79 -5.15 12.42
N ALA A 24 -7.96 -5.20 11.10
CA ALA A 24 -8.03 -6.45 10.34
C ALA A 24 -6.66 -7.10 10.11
N LEU A 25 -5.63 -6.31 9.78
CA LEU A 25 -4.31 -6.82 9.41
C LEU A 25 -3.66 -7.73 10.48
N PRO A 26 -3.67 -7.38 11.78
CA PRO A 26 -3.09 -8.24 12.82
C PRO A 26 -3.85 -9.56 13.05
N LEU A 27 -5.09 -9.67 12.57
CA LEU A 27 -5.90 -10.89 12.69
C LEU A 27 -5.56 -11.92 11.61
N LEU A 28 -4.84 -11.51 10.56
CA LEU A 28 -4.44 -12.39 9.47
C LEU A 28 -3.22 -13.21 9.89
N GLN A 29 -3.34 -14.53 9.82
CA GLN A 29 -2.22 -15.45 10.05
C GLN A 29 -1.30 -15.49 8.83
N GLY A 30 0.00 -15.69 9.03
CA GLY A 30 0.95 -15.84 7.93
C GLY A 30 1.42 -14.51 7.32
N ILE A 31 1.09 -13.37 7.94
CA ILE A 31 1.49 -12.04 7.45
C ILE A 31 2.46 -11.40 8.44
N SER A 32 3.58 -10.92 7.92
CA SER A 32 4.59 -10.17 8.66
C SER A 32 5.12 -9.02 7.82
N GLY A 33 5.69 -7.99 8.45
CA GLY A 33 6.32 -6.87 7.77
C GLY A 33 5.86 -5.51 8.25
N GLU A 34 6.01 -4.52 7.37
CA GLU A 34 5.79 -3.11 7.68
C GLU A 34 4.58 -2.58 6.92
N VAL A 35 3.62 -2.01 7.64
CA VAL A 35 2.42 -1.37 7.08
C VAL A 35 2.59 0.13 7.23
N PHE A 36 2.54 0.85 6.11
CA PHE A 36 2.61 2.30 6.07
C PHE A 36 1.26 2.85 5.64
N ILE A 37 0.59 3.59 6.53
CA ILE A 37 -0.69 4.26 6.23
C ILE A 37 -0.40 5.67 5.69
N GLY A 38 -1.02 6.06 4.58
CA GLY A 38 -0.85 7.35 3.93
C GLY A 38 0.44 7.49 3.12
N TYR A 39 1.10 6.37 2.82
CA TYR A 39 2.38 6.33 2.14
C TYR A 39 2.44 5.18 1.11
N PRO A 40 3.32 5.29 0.10
CA PRO A 40 4.23 6.40 -0.17
C PRO A 40 3.52 7.64 -0.76
N LEU A 41 4.17 8.79 -0.58
CA LEU A 41 3.84 10.00 -1.33
C LEU A 41 4.57 9.96 -2.68
N ILE A 42 3.80 10.09 -3.75
CA ILE A 42 4.27 10.11 -5.13
C ILE A 42 3.99 11.50 -5.68
N ALA A 43 5.05 12.21 -6.09
CA ALA A 43 4.88 13.44 -6.82
C ALA A 43 4.55 13.10 -8.28
N THR A 44 3.41 13.57 -8.75
CA THR A 44 2.97 13.49 -10.15
C THR A 44 2.82 14.90 -10.73
N PRO A 45 2.83 15.08 -12.06
CA PRO A 45 2.57 16.39 -12.68
C PRO A 45 1.27 17.05 -12.19
N ASP A 46 0.24 16.26 -11.91
CA ASP A 46 -1.08 16.69 -11.42
C ASP A 46 -1.14 16.92 -9.90
N GLY A 47 -0.02 16.78 -9.18
CA GLY A 47 0.07 17.03 -7.74
C GLY A 47 0.66 15.86 -6.94
N LYS A 48 0.54 15.96 -5.61
CA LYS A 48 0.98 14.91 -4.68
C LYS A 48 -0.10 13.85 -4.58
N TYR A 49 0.23 12.64 -4.99
CA TYR A 49 -0.62 11.48 -4.88
C TYR A 49 -0.14 10.61 -3.71
N SER A 50 -1.02 10.32 -2.76
CA SER A 50 -0.75 9.45 -1.60
C SER A 50 -1.46 8.11 -1.76
N ILE A 51 -0.76 7.01 -1.50
CA ILE A 51 -1.39 5.69 -1.37
C ILE A 51 -2.00 5.57 0.02
N ASP A 52 -3.19 4.97 0.13
CA ASP A 52 -3.89 4.90 1.42
C ASP A 52 -3.17 4.02 2.43
N ALA A 53 -2.71 2.85 2.00
CA ALA A 53 -1.78 2.04 2.78
C ALA A 53 -0.91 1.16 1.89
N THR A 54 0.29 0.84 2.39
CA THR A 54 1.22 -0.09 1.74
C THR A 54 1.74 -1.09 2.76
N LEU A 55 1.62 -2.38 2.48
CA LEU A 55 2.31 -3.44 3.22
C LEU A 55 3.57 -3.85 2.45
N VAL A 56 4.71 -3.84 3.13
CA VAL A 56 5.97 -4.42 2.65
C VAL A 56 6.26 -5.66 3.48
N SER A 57 6.17 -6.83 2.85
CA SER A 57 6.35 -8.12 3.48
C SER A 57 7.36 -8.98 2.72
N PRO A 58 8.25 -9.71 3.41
CA PRO A 58 9.06 -10.74 2.76
C PRO A 58 8.23 -11.86 2.12
N SER A 59 7.04 -12.14 2.67
CA SER A 59 6.19 -13.26 2.24
C SER A 59 5.30 -12.93 1.03
N THR A 60 4.78 -11.71 0.95
CA THR A 60 3.86 -11.28 -0.11
C THR A 60 4.43 -10.20 -1.03
N GLY A 61 5.65 -9.73 -0.78
CA GLY A 61 6.23 -8.60 -1.50
C GLY A 61 5.59 -7.27 -1.08
N ILE A 62 5.12 -6.48 -2.04
CA ILE A 62 4.47 -5.19 -1.79
C ILE A 62 2.99 -5.31 -2.11
N VAL A 63 2.13 -4.96 -1.15
CA VAL A 63 0.68 -4.90 -1.31
C VAL A 63 0.23 -3.46 -1.12
N LEU A 64 -0.49 -2.93 -2.11
CA LEU A 64 -1.06 -1.58 -2.07
C LEU A 64 -2.55 -1.69 -1.73
N PHE A 65 -3.03 -0.84 -0.83
CA PHE A 65 -4.43 -0.76 -0.49
C PHE A 65 -5.01 0.55 -1.07
N ASP A 66 -6.01 0.41 -1.96
CA ASP A 66 -6.92 1.49 -2.35
C ASP A 66 -8.15 1.40 -1.45
N LEU A 67 -8.23 2.25 -0.43
CA LEU A 67 -9.33 2.23 0.52
C LEU A 67 -10.52 3.02 -0.05
N ILE A 68 -11.75 2.61 0.28
CA ILE A 68 -12.96 3.35 -0.08
C ILE A 68 -13.67 3.75 1.20
N GLU A 69 -14.05 5.02 1.30
CA GLU A 69 -14.90 5.52 2.38
C GLU A 69 -16.26 5.91 1.80
N GLY A 70 -17.34 5.45 2.44
CA GLY A 70 -18.68 5.48 1.87
C GLY A 70 -18.97 4.26 1.00
N THR A 71 -19.91 4.40 0.07
CA THR A 71 -20.49 3.26 -0.67
C THR A 71 -20.18 3.27 -2.18
N ASP A 72 -19.53 4.31 -2.69
CA ASP A 72 -19.21 4.40 -4.11
C ASP A 72 -17.85 3.74 -4.40
N ALA A 73 -17.91 2.57 -5.02
CA ALA A 73 -16.75 1.80 -5.44
C ALA A 73 -16.49 1.88 -6.95
N LYS A 74 -17.10 2.83 -7.68
CA LYS A 74 -16.84 3.00 -9.12
C LYS A 74 -15.36 3.18 -9.40
N ASP A 75 -14.94 2.73 -10.58
CA ASP A 75 -13.59 2.94 -11.13
C ASP A 75 -12.44 2.41 -10.25
N TYR A 76 -12.74 1.53 -9.27
CA TYR A 76 -11.70 0.98 -8.39
C TYR A 76 -10.64 0.19 -9.16
N ALA A 77 -11.04 -0.50 -10.24
CA ALA A 77 -10.12 -1.24 -11.09
C ALA A 77 -9.11 -0.30 -11.76
N GLU A 78 -9.58 0.81 -12.35
CA GLU A 78 -8.71 1.79 -12.98
C GLU A 78 -7.77 2.46 -11.96
N ARG A 79 -8.26 2.78 -10.76
CA ARG A 79 -7.41 3.31 -9.68
C ARG A 79 -6.33 2.30 -9.25
N GLN A 80 -6.70 1.03 -9.10
CA GLN A 80 -5.76 -0.02 -8.71
C GLN A 80 -4.70 -0.28 -9.79
N ASP A 81 -5.11 -0.28 -11.06
CA ASP A 81 -4.17 -0.39 -12.19
C ASP A 81 -3.20 0.79 -12.25
N ASP A 82 -3.69 2.02 -12.08
CA ASP A 82 -2.84 3.22 -12.03
C ASP A 82 -1.85 3.16 -10.85
N LEU A 83 -2.32 2.76 -9.67
CA LEU A 83 -1.49 2.56 -8.47
C LEU A 83 -0.37 1.54 -8.71
N ALA A 84 -0.73 0.38 -9.24
CA ALA A 84 0.21 -0.69 -9.52
C ALA A 84 1.28 -0.23 -10.52
N ASN A 85 0.86 0.38 -11.63
CA ASN A 85 1.77 0.89 -12.66
C ASN A 85 2.73 1.95 -12.12
N LYS A 86 2.24 2.91 -11.32
CA LYS A 86 3.06 3.98 -10.73
C LYS A 86 4.12 3.44 -9.79
N ILE A 87 3.74 2.51 -8.90
CA ILE A 87 4.68 1.90 -7.96
C ILE A 87 5.68 1.01 -8.69
N GLU A 88 5.21 0.19 -9.63
CA GLU A 88 6.10 -0.67 -10.40
C GLU A 88 7.14 0.14 -11.17
N ALA A 89 6.71 1.19 -11.88
CA ALA A 89 7.61 2.09 -12.60
C ALA A 89 8.67 2.70 -11.66
N ARG A 90 8.26 3.14 -10.46
CA ARG A 90 9.19 3.68 -9.45
C ARG A 90 10.18 2.63 -8.97
N LEU A 91 9.73 1.41 -8.66
CA LEU A 91 10.60 0.32 -8.22
C LEU A 91 11.59 -0.10 -9.32
N ARG A 92 11.19 -0.03 -10.60
CA ARG A 92 12.05 -0.36 -11.74
C ARG A 92 13.24 0.61 -11.90
N LEU A 93 13.16 1.82 -11.36
CA LEU A 93 14.29 2.77 -11.34
C LEU A 93 15.43 2.32 -10.42
N HIS A 94 15.14 1.44 -9.45
CA HIS A 94 16.10 0.93 -8.48
C HIS A 94 16.68 -0.41 -8.94
N ARG A 95 17.89 -0.38 -9.51
CA ARG A 95 18.52 -1.58 -10.12
C ARG A 95 18.65 -2.73 -9.11
N GLU A 96 18.92 -2.46 -7.84
CA GLU A 96 18.97 -3.47 -6.79
C GLU A 96 17.64 -4.22 -6.58
N LEU A 97 16.50 -3.57 -6.82
CA LEU A 97 15.18 -4.18 -6.67
C LEU A 97 14.72 -4.96 -7.91
N VAL A 98 15.32 -4.69 -9.06
CA VAL A 98 15.02 -5.38 -10.33
C VAL A 98 15.91 -6.60 -10.55
N LYS A 99 17.16 -6.53 -10.06
CA LYS A 99 18.15 -7.60 -10.26
C LYS A 99 17.63 -8.92 -9.67
N GLY A 100 17.50 -9.94 -10.50
CA GLY A 100 17.09 -11.29 -10.09
C GLY A 100 15.58 -11.54 -10.07
N ARG A 101 14.75 -10.57 -10.48
CA ARG A 101 13.36 -10.85 -10.87
C ARG A 101 13.38 -11.65 -12.17
N GLN A 102 12.70 -12.80 -12.19
CA GLN A 102 12.46 -13.61 -13.39
C GLN A 102 11.11 -13.23 -13.99
#